data_AF-A0A7C9J1L1-F1
#
_entry.id   AF-A0A7C9J1L1-F1
#
_cell.length_a   1.000
_cell.length_b   1.000
_cell.length_c   1.000
_cell.angle_alpha   90.00
_cell.angle_beta   90.00
_cell.angle_gamma   90.00
#
_symmetry.space_group_name_H-M   'P 1'
#
loop_
_entity.id
_entity.type
_entity.pdbx_description
1 polymer ?
#
loop_
_entity_poly.entity_id
_entity_poly.type
_entity_poly.pdbx_seq_one_letter_code
_entity_poly.pdbx_strand_id
1 'polypeptide(L)'
;MAKVTWRTGAVIVAAFTAIPVITVSSPAAADTNCGSWPGNGIAHHDIASRTATVSGRTVKVALVNHRISDHSFAAIRSGYRSGDQTWIDRSKDKVNWTQCGPFSSQFSNDQLHKGYWMRACARFNGYSFCTDWKQDS
;
A
#
# COMPACT_ATOMS: atom_id res chain seq x y z
N MET A 1 -50.24 -17.67 -59.38
CA MET A 1 -48.92 -17.87 -58.73
C MET A 1 -48.05 -16.65 -59.00
N ALA A 2 -47.72 -15.89 -57.94
CA ALA A 2 -46.51 -15.06 -57.81
C ALA A 2 -46.52 -14.52 -56.36
N LYS A 3 -45.70 -15.10 -55.49
CA LYS A 3 -45.55 -14.70 -54.08
C LYS A 3 -44.61 -13.48 -54.05
N VAL A 4 -45.13 -12.34 -53.58
CA VAL A 4 -44.32 -11.13 -53.30
C VAL A 4 -43.68 -11.31 -51.93
N THR A 5 -42.35 -11.43 -51.92
CA THR A 5 -41.54 -11.66 -50.72
C THR A 5 -41.09 -10.33 -50.15
N TRP A 6 -41.44 -10.07 -48.88
CA TRP A 6 -41.06 -8.89 -48.12
C TRP A 6 -39.58 -8.92 -47.73
N ARG A 7 -38.93 -7.75 -47.68
CA ARG A 7 -37.72 -7.50 -46.89
C ARG A 7 -37.82 -6.15 -46.20
N THR A 8 -38.41 -6.16 -45.01
CA THR A 8 -38.30 -5.09 -44.00
C THR A 8 -36.86 -5.03 -43.52
N GLY A 9 -36.17 -3.92 -43.81
CA GLY A 9 -34.85 -3.61 -43.27
C GLY A 9 -34.95 -3.25 -41.78
N ALA A 10 -34.19 -3.96 -40.94
CA ALA A 10 -34.06 -3.64 -39.53
C ALA A 10 -32.98 -2.57 -39.34
N VAL A 11 -33.35 -1.42 -38.79
CA VAL A 11 -32.41 -0.39 -38.33
C VAL A 11 -31.92 -0.80 -36.93
N ILE A 12 -30.65 -1.17 -36.82
CA ILE A 12 -30.01 -1.44 -35.52
C ILE A 12 -29.66 -0.09 -34.89
N VAL A 13 -30.47 0.35 -33.94
CA VAL A 13 -30.13 1.47 -33.06
C VAL A 13 -29.16 0.94 -32.01
N ALA A 14 -27.87 1.22 -32.19
CA ALA A 14 -26.85 0.94 -31.19
C ALA A 14 -27.04 1.92 -30.01
N ALA A 15 -27.66 1.45 -28.93
CA ALA A 15 -27.67 2.15 -27.66
C ALA A 15 -26.26 2.14 -27.07
N PHE A 16 -25.57 3.28 -27.13
CA PHE A 16 -24.33 3.49 -26.40
C PHE A 16 -24.66 3.59 -24.90
N THR A 17 -24.54 2.47 -24.18
CA THR A 17 -24.47 2.49 -22.73
C THR A 17 -23.12 3.08 -22.34
N ALA A 18 -23.12 4.32 -21.86
CA ALA A 18 -21.95 4.93 -21.25
C ALA A 18 -21.64 4.16 -19.95
N ILE A 19 -20.67 3.25 -20.03
CA ILE A 19 -20.15 2.54 -18.86
C ILE A 19 -19.30 3.55 -18.08
N PRO A 20 -19.62 3.87 -16.81
CA PRO A 20 -18.74 4.69 -16.00
C PRO A 20 -17.43 3.92 -15.83
N VAL A 21 -16.35 4.45 -16.42
CA VAL A 21 -15.00 3.97 -16.15
C VAL A 21 -14.66 4.39 -14.73
N ILE A 22 -14.94 3.50 -13.78
CA ILE A 22 -14.40 3.62 -12.42
C ILE A 22 -12.90 3.40 -12.57
N THR A 23 -12.13 4.48 -12.58
CA THR A 23 -10.68 4.42 -12.43
C THR A 23 -10.37 3.94 -11.03
N VAL A 24 -10.38 2.61 -10.86
CA VAL A 24 -9.79 1.98 -9.69
C VAL A 24 -8.30 2.25 -9.81
N SER A 25 -7.81 3.24 -9.08
CA SER A 25 -6.37 3.43 -8.89
C SER A 25 -5.86 2.16 -8.21
N SER A 26 -5.40 1.20 -9.02
CA SER A 26 -4.71 0.02 -8.54
C SER A 26 -3.60 0.50 -7.62
N PRO A 27 -3.47 -0.01 -6.38
CA PRO A 27 -2.24 0.20 -5.64
C PRO A 27 -1.10 -0.30 -6.54
N ALA A 28 -0.07 0.53 -6.71
CA ALA A 28 1.14 0.15 -7.44
C ALA A 28 1.51 -1.26 -7.00
N ALA A 29 1.65 -2.17 -7.97
CA ALA A 29 1.99 -3.56 -7.71
C ALA A 29 3.14 -3.58 -6.69
N ALA A 30 2.92 -4.25 -5.57
CA ALA A 30 3.94 -4.47 -4.57
C ALA A 30 5.13 -5.11 -5.28
N ASP A 31 6.18 -4.34 -5.52
CA ASP A 31 7.42 -4.91 -6.01
C ASP A 31 7.85 -5.87 -4.91
N THR A 32 7.90 -7.15 -5.23
CA THR A 32 8.30 -8.25 -4.36
C THR A 32 9.76 -8.13 -3.86
N ASN A 33 10.36 -6.94 -3.96
CA ASN A 33 11.79 -6.62 -4.05
C ASN A 33 12.22 -5.52 -3.08
N CYS A 34 11.76 -5.63 -1.84
CA CYS A 34 12.16 -4.71 -0.81
C CYS A 34 12.78 -5.49 0.34
N GLY A 35 14.10 -5.68 0.27
CA GLY A 35 14.93 -6.32 1.30
C GLY A 35 14.55 -7.77 1.65
N SER A 36 15.50 -8.54 2.18
CA SER A 36 15.23 -9.94 2.58
C SER A 36 15.20 -10.14 4.09
N TRP A 37 15.55 -9.11 4.86
CA TRP A 37 15.71 -9.25 6.30
C TRP A 37 14.48 -8.72 7.03
N PRO A 38 13.74 -9.55 7.79
CA PRO A 38 12.65 -9.08 8.62
C PRO A 38 13.24 -8.24 9.76
N GLY A 39 12.74 -7.02 9.97
CA GLY A 39 13.25 -6.14 11.02
C GLY A 39 13.25 -6.86 12.37
N ASN A 40 14.44 -7.23 12.87
CA ASN A 40 14.55 -8.25 13.93
C ASN A 40 14.31 -7.73 15.36
N GLY A 41 13.78 -6.52 15.54
CA GLY A 41 13.55 -6.00 16.90
C GLY A 41 14.82 -5.59 17.68
N ILE A 42 16.02 -5.68 17.09
CA ILE A 42 17.28 -5.16 17.63
C ILE A 42 17.66 -3.76 17.08
N ALA A 43 17.71 -2.75 17.97
CA ALA A 43 18.19 -1.36 17.83
C ALA A 43 17.32 -0.35 17.03
N HIS A 44 16.38 0.33 17.71
CA HIS A 44 15.18 0.85 17.01
C HIS A 44 14.69 2.21 17.46
N HIS A 45 15.41 3.27 17.09
CA HIS A 45 14.86 4.61 17.29
C HIS A 45 13.65 4.81 16.36
N ASP A 46 12.48 5.06 16.94
CA ASP A 46 11.29 5.45 16.17
C ASP A 46 11.53 6.85 15.58
N ILE A 47 11.77 6.93 14.27
CA ILE A 47 11.97 8.21 13.57
C ILE A 47 10.64 8.86 13.15
N ALA A 48 9.60 8.06 13.02
CA ALA A 48 8.23 8.53 12.91
C ALA A 48 7.28 7.51 13.54
N SER A 49 6.16 7.98 14.07
CA SER A 49 5.08 7.08 14.46
C SER A 49 3.73 7.72 14.23
N ARG A 50 2.72 6.88 14.02
CA ARG A 50 1.33 7.29 13.88
C ARG A 50 0.43 6.27 14.54
N THR A 51 -0.65 6.76 15.12
CA THR A 51 -1.68 5.94 15.73
C THR A 51 -2.99 6.14 14.99
N ALA A 52 -3.73 5.07 14.78
CA ALA A 52 -5.08 5.11 14.26
C ALA A 52 -6.01 4.26 15.11
N THR A 53 -7.25 4.71 15.28
CA THR A 53 -8.30 3.99 15.99
C THR A 53 -9.48 3.78 15.05
N VAL A 54 -9.80 2.52 14.77
CA VAL A 54 -10.91 2.14 13.89
C VAL A 54 -11.65 0.95 14.51
N SER A 55 -12.99 1.04 14.54
CA SER A 55 -13.87 0.00 15.10
C SER A 55 -13.46 -0.44 16.52
N GLY A 56 -13.13 0.53 17.38
CA GLY A 56 -12.75 0.31 18.78
C GLY A 56 -11.34 -0.26 19.00
N ARG A 57 -10.55 -0.43 17.94
CA ARG A 57 -9.17 -0.93 18.02
C ARG A 57 -8.18 0.16 17.65
N THR A 58 -7.17 0.33 18.50
CA THR A 58 -6.08 1.30 18.31
C THR A 58 -4.80 0.59 17.90
N VAL A 59 -4.21 1.00 16.77
CA VAL A 59 -2.95 0.47 16.23
C VAL A 59 -1.95 1.60 16.09
N LYS A 60 -0.72 1.39 16.59
CA LYS A 60 0.40 2.32 16.40
C LYS A 60 1.41 1.69 15.45
N VAL A 61 1.71 2.38 14.36
CA VAL A 61 2.79 2.03 13.43
C VAL A 61 3.94 3.02 13.57
N ALA A 62 5.17 2.53 13.49
CA ALA A 62 6.38 3.34 13.53
C ALA A 62 7.28 3.02 12.34
N LEU A 63 7.93 4.06 11.84
CA LEU A 63 9.09 3.94 10.99
C LEU A 63 10.31 3.90 11.90
N VAL A 64 11.09 2.85 11.75
CA VAL A 64 12.16 2.51 12.67
C VAL A 64 13.47 2.57 11.92
N ASN A 65 14.41 3.37 12.44
CA ASN A 65 15.78 3.38 11.95
C ASN A 65 16.60 2.34 12.70
N HIS A 66 17.22 1.45 11.95
CA HIS A 66 18.19 0.51 12.49
C HIS A 66 19.56 1.19 12.61
N ARG A 67 19.88 1.78 13.77
CA ARG A 67 21.09 2.62 13.96
C ARG A 67 22.45 2.02 13.55
N ILE A 68 22.55 0.71 13.38
CA ILE A 68 23.78 0.00 13.04
C ILE A 68 23.91 -0.18 11.51
N SER A 69 22.86 0.10 10.75
CA SER A 69 22.83 -0.03 9.29
C SER A 69 22.11 1.16 8.64
N ASP A 70 22.34 1.38 7.34
CA ASP A 70 21.62 2.43 6.59
C ASP A 70 20.19 1.99 6.24
N HIS A 71 19.50 1.30 7.15
CA HIS A 71 18.22 0.65 6.89
C HIS A 71 17.10 1.12 7.83
N SER A 72 15.88 1.04 7.32
CA SER A 72 14.66 1.29 8.07
C SER A 72 13.58 0.28 7.71
N PHE A 73 12.71 0.00 8.68
CA PHE A 73 11.56 -0.87 8.52
C PHE A 73 10.33 -0.30 9.23
N ALA A 74 9.16 -0.78 8.83
CA ALA A 74 7.90 -0.46 9.47
C ALA A 74 7.61 -1.48 10.57
N ALA A 75 7.17 -0.99 11.72
CA ALA A 75 6.80 -1.82 12.86
C ALA A 75 5.45 -1.38 13.43
N ILE A 76 4.52 -2.31 13.58
CA ILE A 76 3.35 -2.08 14.44
C ILE A 76 3.81 -2.21 15.89
N ARG A 77 3.98 -1.08 16.57
CA ARG A 77 4.46 -1.01 17.96
C ARG A 77 3.42 -1.45 18.97
N SER A 78 2.13 -1.27 18.66
CA SER A 78 1.06 -1.66 19.56
C SER A 78 -0.21 -2.02 18.81
N GLY A 79 -0.98 -2.92 19.43
CA GLY A 79 -2.30 -3.29 18.94
C GLY A 79 -2.28 -4.22 17.73
N TYR A 80 -1.14 -4.83 17.39
CA TYR A 80 -1.03 -5.86 16.34
C TYR A 80 -1.92 -7.08 16.64
N ARG A 81 -2.50 -7.67 15.60
CA ARG A 81 -3.16 -8.97 15.62
C ARG A 81 -2.83 -9.72 14.33
N SER A 82 -2.90 -11.05 14.41
CA SER A 82 -2.72 -11.90 13.22
C SER A 82 -3.66 -11.46 12.09
N GLY A 83 -3.09 -11.31 10.89
CA GLY A 83 -3.80 -10.83 9.69
C GLY A 83 -3.70 -9.33 9.44
N ASP A 84 -3.20 -8.54 10.40
CA ASP A 84 -2.80 -7.16 10.09
C ASP A 84 -1.62 -7.16 9.13
N GLN A 85 -1.53 -6.10 8.35
CA GLN A 85 -0.47 -5.93 7.36
C GLN A 85 0.40 -4.73 7.69
N THR A 86 1.70 -4.85 7.46
CA THR A 86 2.70 -3.80 7.66
C THR A 86 3.59 -3.69 6.43
N TRP A 87 3.95 -2.46 6.04
CA TRP A 87 4.85 -2.20 4.92
C TRP A 87 5.51 -0.84 5.02
N ILE A 88 6.45 -0.61 4.12
CA ILE A 88 7.07 0.69 3.91
C ILE A 88 6.69 1.21 2.53
N ASP A 89 6.45 2.51 2.41
CA ASP A 89 6.55 3.18 1.11
C ASP A 89 7.90 3.90 1.03
N ARG A 90 8.58 3.81 -0.11
CA ARG A 90 9.86 4.49 -0.40
C ARG A 90 9.73 5.38 -1.61
N SER A 91 10.36 6.54 -1.56
CA SER A 91 10.33 7.50 -2.64
C SER A 91 11.59 8.36 -2.67
N LYS A 92 12.01 8.82 -3.85
CA LYS A 92 13.08 9.84 -3.96
C LYS A 92 12.53 11.26 -3.89
N ASP A 93 11.25 11.46 -4.17
CA ASP A 93 10.60 12.77 -4.37
C ASP A 93 9.28 12.95 -3.59
N LYS A 94 8.86 11.94 -2.81
CA LYS A 94 7.57 11.81 -2.09
C LYS A 94 6.34 11.68 -3.00
N VAL A 95 6.51 11.71 -4.32
CA VAL A 95 5.42 11.71 -5.31
C VAL A 95 5.37 10.40 -6.08
N ASN A 96 6.52 9.88 -6.48
CA ASN A 96 6.67 8.57 -7.08
C ASN A 96 7.21 7.63 -6.01
N TRP A 97 6.39 6.70 -5.54
CA TRP A 97 6.77 5.79 -4.48
C TRP A 97 6.59 4.33 -4.87
N THR A 98 7.44 3.50 -4.30
CA THR A 98 7.36 2.05 -4.36
C THR A 98 6.87 1.53 -3.01
N GLN A 99 5.89 0.64 -3.05
CA GLN A 99 5.39 -0.05 -1.87
C GLN A 99 6.19 -1.34 -1.62
N CYS A 100 6.77 -1.45 -0.43
CA CYS A 100 7.59 -2.55 0.04
C CYS A 100 6.81 -3.43 1.02
N GLY A 101 6.00 -4.35 0.47
CA GLY A 101 4.97 -5.13 1.19
C GLY A 101 3.61 -5.02 0.48
N PRO A 102 2.48 -5.45 1.08
CA PRO A 102 2.25 -5.68 2.50
C PRO A 102 2.70 -7.04 3.01
N PHE A 103 3.24 -7.06 4.23
CA PHE A 103 3.56 -8.28 4.96
C PHE A 103 2.52 -8.50 6.05
N SER A 104 1.95 -9.71 6.13
CA SER A 104 1.04 -10.13 7.22
C SER A 104 1.82 -10.41 8.51
N SER A 105 2.54 -9.40 8.99
CA SER A 105 3.48 -9.46 10.10
C SER A 105 3.47 -8.13 10.84
N GLN A 106 3.91 -8.16 12.10
CA GLN A 106 4.13 -6.95 12.90
C GLN A 106 5.24 -6.06 12.29
N PHE A 107 6.14 -6.65 11.52
CA PHE A 107 7.29 -5.99 10.93
C PHE A 107 7.29 -6.14 9.41
N SER A 108 7.73 -5.09 8.71
CA SER A 108 8.12 -5.20 7.31
C SER A 108 9.57 -5.70 7.17
N ASN A 109 9.98 -5.97 5.94
CA ASN A 109 11.40 -6.14 5.61
C ASN A 109 12.17 -4.81 5.73
N ASP A 110 13.45 -4.90 6.06
CA ASP A 110 14.40 -3.80 6.14
C ASP A 110 14.76 -3.23 4.77
N GLN A 111 14.72 -1.90 4.68
CA GLN A 111 14.98 -1.18 3.44
C GLN A 111 16.08 -0.15 3.60
N LEU A 112 16.95 -0.03 2.60
CA LEU A 112 17.95 1.02 2.57
C LEU A 112 17.27 2.41 2.58
N HIS A 113 17.55 3.23 3.60
CA HIS A 113 16.97 4.57 3.75
C HIS A 113 17.76 5.68 3.07
N LYS A 114 19.03 5.41 2.70
CA LYS A 114 19.95 6.42 2.21
C LYS A 114 19.49 6.99 0.87
N GLY A 115 19.23 8.30 0.85
CA GLY A 115 18.73 8.99 -0.35
C GLY A 115 17.26 8.72 -0.68
N TYR A 116 16.51 8.13 0.26
CA TYR A 116 15.08 7.89 0.12
C TYR A 116 14.29 8.55 1.24
N TRP A 117 13.15 9.12 0.87
CA TRP A 117 12.05 9.36 1.78
C TRP A 117 11.32 8.04 2.02
N MET A 118 10.96 7.82 3.27
CA MET A 118 10.30 6.61 3.72
C MET A 118 9.14 6.94 4.63
N ARG A 119 8.09 6.12 4.58
CA ARG A 119 7.04 6.12 5.60
C ARG A 119 6.67 4.69 5.92
N ALA A 120 6.44 4.44 7.20
CA ALA A 120 5.86 3.19 7.66
C ALA A 120 4.35 3.24 7.54
N CYS A 121 3.76 2.14 7.10
CA CYS A 121 2.34 1.98 6.87
C CYS A 121 1.84 0.68 7.48
N ALA A 122 0.57 0.69 7.87
CA ALA A 122 -0.12 -0.48 8.39
C ALA A 122 -1.56 -0.53 7.88
N ARG A 123 -2.11 -1.73 7.82
CA ARG A 123 -3.52 -2.00 7.54
C ARG A 123 -4.08 -2.93 8.59
N PHE A 124 -5.18 -2.52 9.20
CA PHE A 124 -5.94 -3.32 10.15
C PHE A 124 -7.44 -3.07 9.91
N ASN A 125 -8.27 -4.10 10.06
CA ASN A 125 -9.72 -4.00 9.85
C ASN A 125 -10.13 -3.31 8.53
N GLY A 126 -9.35 -3.51 7.45
CA GLY A 126 -9.55 -2.86 6.15
C GLY A 126 -9.11 -1.39 6.05
N TYR A 127 -8.76 -0.75 7.17
CA TYR A 127 -8.26 0.62 7.20
C TYR A 127 -6.74 0.67 7.04
N SER A 128 -6.25 1.48 6.09
CA SER A 128 -4.83 1.66 5.83
C SER A 128 -4.39 3.06 6.27
N PHE A 129 -3.24 3.16 6.92
CA PHE A 129 -2.67 4.45 7.33
C PHE A 129 -1.15 4.40 7.37
N CYS A 130 -0.53 5.56 7.20
CA CYS A 130 0.91 5.70 7.18
C CYS A 130 1.38 6.87 8.04
N THR A 131 2.59 6.76 8.55
CA THR A 131 3.37 7.88 9.08
C THR A 131 3.63 8.96 8.02
N ASP A 132 4.09 10.14 8.46
CA ASP A 132 4.61 11.15 7.55
C ASP A 132 5.89 10.67 6.86
N TRP A 133 6.16 11.20 5.66
CA TRP A 133 7.42 10.97 4.98
C TRP A 133 8.59 11.51 5.79
N LYS A 134 9.55 10.63 6.12
CA LYS A 134 10.83 10.99 6.73
C LYS A 134 11.99 10.59 5.83
N GLN A 135 13.00 11.43 5.83
CA GLN A 135 14.30 11.09 5.30
C GLN A 135 15.21 10.96 6.51
N ASP A 136 15.83 9.79 6.64
CA ASP A 136 16.95 9.64 7.56
C ASP A 136 18.22 10.10 6.84
N SER A 137 19.00 10.93 7.52
CA SER A 137 20.22 11.55 7.00
C SER A 137 21.46 10.97 7.65
#